data_AF-A0AA37RY42-F1
#
_entry.id   AF-A0AA37RY42-F1
#
_cell.length_a   1.000
_cell.length_b   1.000
_cell.length_c   1.000
_cell.angle_alpha   90.00
_cell.angle_beta   90.00
_cell.angle_gamma   90.00
#
_symmetry.space_group_name_H-M   'P 1'
#
loop_
_entity.id
_entity.type
_entity.pdbx_description
1 polymer ?
#
loop_
_entity_poly.entity_id
_entity_poly.type
_entity_poly.pdbx_seq_one_letter_code
_entity_poly.pdbx_strand_id
1 'polypeptide(L)'
;MGKQSQLGFTLIELVVVIVILGVLTITAAPKFLDFKKDARVASLQGVIAALKSANSLIYAKAAIQGQESIGRANPRRRHLGSVAIDKSGTVVATNFGYLSNEGNNDNRALQNLAKILEVESIIRLRNNRTVADSGFGLDSVNRRQFYLYPAGFNRTQLCRIEYTSAQAVGEQPRYVLVTDDC
;
A
#
# COMPACT_ATOMS: atom_id res chain seq x y z
N MET A 1 12.07 38.01 -51.58
CA MET A 1 11.85 36.62 -51.12
C MET A 1 13.18 35.93 -50.89
N GLY A 2 13.56 35.68 -49.63
CA GLY A 2 14.74 34.88 -49.30
C GLY A 2 14.41 33.39 -49.44
N LYS A 3 15.11 32.69 -50.34
CA LYS A 3 14.94 31.26 -50.60
C LYS A 3 15.62 30.48 -49.47
N GLN A 4 14.82 29.89 -48.57
CA GLN A 4 15.32 28.99 -47.54
C GLN A 4 15.81 27.70 -48.21
N SER A 5 17.12 27.46 -48.18
CA SER A 5 17.74 26.21 -48.61
C SER A 5 17.40 25.12 -47.60
N GLN A 6 16.60 24.13 -48.00
CA GLN A 6 16.42 22.92 -47.21
C GLN A 6 17.74 22.15 -47.23
N LEU A 7 18.48 22.20 -46.12
CA LEU A 7 19.59 21.31 -45.83
C LEU A 7 19.02 19.90 -45.67
N GLY A 8 19.18 19.07 -46.70
CA GLY A 8 18.77 17.67 -46.65
C GLY A 8 19.59 16.88 -45.63
N PHE A 9 18.93 16.02 -44.87
CA PHE A 9 19.57 15.11 -43.92
C PHE A 9 20.43 14.09 -44.68
N THR A 10 21.67 13.83 -44.24
CA THR A 10 22.53 12.86 -44.92
C THR A 10 22.16 11.43 -44.52
N LEU A 11 22.34 10.46 -45.44
CA LEU A 11 22.07 9.04 -45.16
C LEU A 11 22.90 8.53 -43.98
N ILE A 12 24.14 8.97 -43.85
CA ILE A 12 25.03 8.59 -42.75
C ILE A 12 24.55 9.14 -41.40
N GLU A 13 24.02 10.36 -41.37
CA GLU A 13 23.49 10.98 -40.16
C GLU A 13 22.26 10.22 -39.65
N LEU A 14 21.41 9.72 -40.56
CA LEU A 14 20.29 8.85 -40.19
C LEU A 14 20.79 7.52 -39.60
N VAL A 15 21.79 6.89 -40.23
CA VAL A 15 22.34 5.60 -39.79
C VAL A 15 23.02 5.72 -38.43
N VAL A 16 23.80 6.78 -38.20
CA VAL A 16 24.47 6.99 -36.91
C VAL A 16 23.46 7.21 -35.80
N VAL A 17 22.37 7.96 -36.04
CA VAL A 17 21.33 8.19 -35.04
C VAL A 17 20.63 6.89 -34.63
N ILE A 18 20.24 6.04 -35.59
CA ILE A 18 19.59 4.75 -35.25
C ILE A 18 20.54 3.80 -34.51
N VAL A 19 21.84 3.83 -34.82
CA VAL A 19 22.85 3.01 -34.12
C VAL A 19 23.02 3.48 -32.68
N ILE A 20 23.14 4.79 -32.45
CA ILE A 20 23.25 5.35 -31.10
C ILE A 20 21.99 5.03 -30.28
N LEU A 21 20.79 5.24 -30.85
CA LEU A 21 19.52 4.91 -30.19
C LEU A 21 19.41 3.41 -29.89
N GLY A 22 19.92 2.55 -30.78
CA GLY A 22 20.01 1.11 -30.57
C GLY A 22 20.84 0.74 -29.33
N VAL A 23 22.06 1.28 -29.20
CA VAL A 23 22.95 0.99 -28.07
C VAL A 23 22.42 1.54 -26.75
N LEU A 24 21.86 2.76 -26.76
CA LEU A 24 21.27 3.38 -25.57
C LEU A 24 20.06 2.58 -25.06
N THR A 25 19.22 2.07 -25.97
CA THR A 25 18.02 1.33 -25.57
C THR A 25 18.38 -0.01 -24.92
N ILE A 26 19.38 -0.72 -25.44
CA ILE A 26 19.84 -2.01 -24.90
C ILE A 26 20.41 -1.85 -23.48
N THR A 27 21.15 -0.77 -23.22
CA THR A 27 21.81 -0.55 -21.93
C THR A 27 20.90 0.10 -20.88
N ALA A 28 19.94 0.92 -21.29
CA ALA A 28 19.02 1.61 -20.38
C ALA A 28 17.85 0.73 -19.91
N ALA A 29 17.36 -0.19 -20.74
CA ALA A 29 16.17 -0.98 -20.44
C ALA A 29 16.30 -1.85 -19.16
N PRO A 30 17.39 -2.61 -18.92
CA PRO A 30 17.52 -3.41 -17.70
C PRO A 30 17.53 -2.54 -16.43
N LYS A 31 18.32 -1.45 -16.43
CA LYS A 31 18.41 -0.53 -15.29
C LYS A 31 17.08 0.15 -14.97
N PHE A 32 16.29 0.46 -16.01
CA PHE A 32 14.98 1.09 -15.82
C PHE A 32 13.97 0.14 -15.13
N LEU A 33 14.07 -1.18 -15.36
CA LEU A 33 13.23 -2.16 -14.66
C LEU A 33 13.60 -2.23 -13.17
N ASP A 34 14.89 -2.23 -12.84
CA ASP A 34 15.36 -2.23 -11.45
C ASP A 34 14.89 -0.99 -10.69
N PHE A 35 14.98 0.21 -11.30
CA PHE A 35 14.48 1.43 -10.67
C PHE A 35 12.97 1.41 -10.39
N LYS A 36 12.17 0.77 -11.24
CA LYS A 36 10.73 0.61 -10.99
C LYS A 36 10.47 -0.28 -9.78
N LYS A 37 11.23 -1.37 -9.65
CA LYS A 37 11.16 -2.27 -8.50
C LYS A 37 11.54 -1.54 -7.22
N ASP A 38 12.69 -0.86 -7.21
CA ASP A 38 13.18 -0.13 -6.04
C ASP A 38 12.21 1.00 -5.62
N ALA A 39 11.68 1.75 -6.58
CA ALA A 39 10.69 2.79 -6.30
C ALA A 39 9.42 2.23 -5.66
N ARG A 40 8.97 1.05 -6.12
CA ARG A 40 7.80 0.37 -5.55
C ARG A 40 8.07 -0.12 -4.12
N VAL A 41 9.23 -0.74 -3.89
CA VAL A 41 9.65 -1.19 -2.56
C VAL A 41 9.75 0.00 -1.60
N ALA A 42 10.33 1.12 -2.03
CA ALA A 42 10.40 2.35 -1.24
C ALA A 42 9.00 2.90 -0.91
N SER A 43 8.07 2.89 -1.88
CA SER A 43 6.67 3.29 -1.64
C SER A 43 6.00 2.41 -0.57
N LEU A 44 6.17 1.08 -0.66
CA LEU A 44 5.63 0.16 0.35
C LEU A 44 6.25 0.37 1.73
N GLN A 45 7.54 0.67 1.81
CA GLN A 45 8.19 1.05 3.08
C GLN A 45 7.60 2.33 3.66
N GLY A 46 7.30 3.34 2.82
CA GLY A 46 6.61 4.55 3.23
C GLY A 46 5.22 4.27 3.82
N VAL A 47 4.47 3.36 3.21
CA VAL A 47 3.16 2.92 3.73
C VAL A 47 3.28 2.19 5.06
N ILE A 48 4.31 1.35 5.26
CA ILE A 48 4.58 0.72 6.56
C ILE A 48 4.86 1.80 7.62
N ALA A 49 5.64 2.83 7.31
CA ALA A 49 5.89 3.93 8.23
C ALA A 49 4.60 4.69 8.59
N ALA A 50 3.74 4.97 7.60
CA ALA A 50 2.43 5.57 7.81
C ALA A 50 1.53 4.68 8.70
N LEU A 51 1.48 3.37 8.44
CA LEU A 51 0.74 2.40 9.26
C LEU A 51 1.22 2.38 10.72
N LYS A 52 2.55 2.43 10.95
CA LYS A 52 3.12 2.50 12.30
C LYS A 52 2.73 3.78 13.01
N SER A 53 2.86 4.93 12.34
CA SER A 53 2.46 6.24 12.88
C SER A 53 0.98 6.28 13.25
N ALA A 54 0.13 5.81 12.34
CA ALA A 54 -1.30 5.67 12.55
C ALA A 54 -1.62 4.80 13.77
N ASN A 55 -0.98 3.64 13.90
CA ASN A 55 -1.20 2.75 15.02
C ASN A 55 -0.77 3.36 16.36
N SER A 56 0.31 4.14 16.39
CA SER A 56 0.69 4.91 17.59
C SER A 56 -0.40 5.91 17.99
N LEU A 57 -0.99 6.62 17.04
CA LEU A 57 -2.08 7.56 17.29
C LEU A 57 -3.36 6.84 17.77
N ILE A 58 -3.73 5.74 17.11
CA ILE A 58 -4.90 4.93 17.47
C ILE A 58 -4.73 4.37 18.88
N TYR A 59 -3.54 3.84 19.20
CA TYR A 59 -3.24 3.29 20.51
C TYR A 59 -3.30 4.36 21.61
N ALA A 60 -2.70 5.54 21.37
CA ALA A 60 -2.78 6.64 22.34
C ALA A 60 -4.22 7.03 22.64
N LYS A 61 -5.07 7.12 21.61
CA LYS A 61 -6.50 7.42 21.79
C LYS A 61 -7.25 6.27 22.47
N ALA A 62 -6.94 5.02 22.15
CA ALA A 62 -7.53 3.85 22.81
C ALA A 62 -7.20 3.85 24.30
N ALA A 63 -5.95 4.14 24.66
CA ALA A 63 -5.48 4.21 26.05
C ALA A 63 -6.20 5.31 26.84
N ILE A 64 -6.40 6.49 26.25
CA ILE A 64 -7.17 7.58 26.87
C ILE A 64 -8.63 7.16 27.11
N GLN A 65 -9.19 6.32 26.23
CA GLN A 65 -10.57 5.84 26.31
C GLN A 65 -10.72 4.54 27.13
N GLY A 66 -9.63 4.00 27.68
CA GLY A 66 -9.63 2.72 28.42
C GLY A 66 -9.96 1.50 27.55
N GLN A 67 -9.62 1.56 26.26
CA GLN A 67 -9.94 0.52 25.27
C GLN A 67 -8.71 -0.22 24.75
N GLU A 68 -7.52 0.12 25.22
CA GLU A 68 -6.25 -0.51 24.86
C GLU A 68 -6.16 -1.97 25.32
N SER A 69 -6.91 -2.33 26.37
CA SER A 69 -7.02 -3.71 26.84
C SER A 69 -8.14 -4.50 26.16
N ILE A 70 -8.98 -3.84 25.36
CA ILE A 70 -10.09 -4.47 24.65
C ILE A 70 -9.58 -5.07 23.34
N GLY A 71 -9.63 -6.39 23.26
CA GLY A 71 -9.25 -7.11 22.06
C GLY A 71 -9.76 -8.54 22.06
N ARG A 72 -9.67 -9.16 20.90
CA ARG A 72 -10.07 -10.55 20.68
C ARG A 72 -9.01 -11.49 21.22
N ALA A 73 -9.03 -11.72 22.53
CA ALA A 73 -8.34 -12.85 23.14
C ALA A 73 -8.94 -14.19 22.68
N ASN A 74 -10.26 -14.21 22.37
CA ASN A 74 -10.99 -15.40 21.95
C ASN A 74 -11.58 -15.25 20.52
N PRO A 75 -11.34 -16.20 19.59
CA PRO A 75 -11.87 -16.14 18.22
C PRO A 75 -13.40 -16.04 18.11
N ARG A 76 -14.15 -16.49 19.11
CA ARG A 76 -15.62 -16.52 19.10
C ARG A 76 -16.29 -15.26 19.65
N ARG A 77 -15.55 -14.38 20.33
CA ARG A 77 -16.10 -13.11 20.84
C ARG A 77 -15.76 -11.96 19.89
N ARG A 78 -16.75 -11.14 19.57
CA ARG A 78 -16.62 -9.88 18.81
C ARG A 78 -16.60 -8.68 19.76
N HIS A 79 -15.68 -8.68 20.71
CA HIS A 79 -15.44 -7.49 21.52
C HIS A 79 -14.14 -6.86 21.05
N LEU A 80 -14.30 -5.82 20.25
CA LEU A 80 -13.22 -4.96 19.77
C LEU A 80 -13.38 -3.61 20.45
N GLY A 81 -12.26 -2.92 20.67
CA GLY A 81 -12.31 -1.50 20.97
C GLY A 81 -12.73 -0.72 19.73
N SER A 82 -13.01 0.57 19.91
CA SER A 82 -13.41 1.48 18.86
C SER A 82 -12.98 2.91 19.20
N VAL A 83 -12.12 3.49 18.37
CA VAL A 83 -11.58 4.83 18.56
C VAL A 83 -12.06 5.77 17.46
N ALA A 84 -12.49 6.98 17.81
CA ALA A 84 -12.73 8.04 16.85
C ALA A 84 -11.42 8.70 16.41
N ILE A 85 -11.07 8.60 15.12
CA ILE A 85 -9.80 9.12 14.60
C ILE A 85 -9.91 10.60 14.22
N ASP A 86 -11.12 11.12 13.98
CA ASP A 86 -11.36 12.51 13.64
C ASP A 86 -12.61 13.08 14.32
N LYS A 87 -12.79 14.41 14.21
CA LYS A 87 -13.97 15.13 14.68
C LYS A 87 -15.21 14.90 13.80
N SER A 88 -15.05 14.32 12.61
CA SER A 88 -16.15 13.99 11.70
C SER A 88 -16.89 12.69 12.06
N GLY A 89 -16.45 12.00 13.11
CA GLY A 89 -17.08 10.78 13.62
C GLY A 89 -16.59 9.49 12.95
N THR A 90 -15.42 9.50 12.28
CA THR A 90 -14.84 8.26 11.74
C THR A 90 -14.34 7.39 12.88
N VAL A 91 -15.01 6.28 13.09
CA VAL A 91 -14.66 5.29 14.13
C VAL A 91 -13.94 4.11 13.50
N VAL A 92 -12.82 3.75 14.12
CA VAL A 92 -11.98 2.63 13.73
C VAL A 92 -12.00 1.59 14.83
N ALA A 93 -12.26 0.35 14.44
CA ALA A 93 -12.21 -0.77 15.36
C ALA A 93 -10.76 -1.08 15.73
N THR A 94 -10.54 -1.35 17.02
CA THR A 94 -9.23 -1.65 17.57
C THR A 94 -9.17 -3.04 18.18
N ASN A 95 -8.02 -3.67 18.08
CA ASN A 95 -7.69 -4.92 18.74
C ASN A 95 -6.49 -4.65 19.66
N PHE A 96 -6.71 -4.71 20.96
CA PHE A 96 -5.73 -4.35 21.99
C PHE A 96 -5.14 -2.94 21.75
N GLY A 97 -6.02 -1.99 21.46
CA GLY A 97 -5.64 -0.60 21.19
C GLY A 97 -5.09 -0.29 19.80
N TYR A 98 -4.79 -1.29 18.97
CA TYR A 98 -4.27 -1.08 17.61
C TYR A 98 -5.30 -1.32 16.52
N LEU A 99 -5.05 -0.83 15.31
CA LEU A 99 -5.91 -1.02 14.14
C LEU A 99 -6.30 -2.50 13.93
N SER A 100 -7.59 -2.75 13.78
CA SER A 100 -8.15 -4.05 13.45
C SER A 100 -8.60 -4.12 11.99
N ASN A 101 -8.44 -5.28 11.36
CA ASN A 101 -9.03 -5.58 10.04
C ASN A 101 -10.55 -5.81 10.12
N GLU A 102 -11.07 -6.11 11.31
CA GLU A 102 -12.49 -6.38 11.53
C GLU A 102 -13.20 -5.09 11.97
N GLY A 103 -14.24 -4.69 11.25
CA GLY A 103 -15.12 -3.56 11.59
C GLY A 103 -16.55 -4.01 11.84
N ASN A 104 -17.35 -3.16 12.49
CA ASN A 104 -18.76 -3.44 12.82
C ASN A 104 -19.72 -3.39 11.62
N ASN A 105 -19.25 -3.10 10.40
CA ASN A 105 -20.02 -3.13 9.15
C ASN A 105 -19.05 -3.34 7.96
N ASP A 106 -19.39 -4.24 7.03
CA ASP A 106 -18.47 -4.96 6.12
C ASP A 106 -17.64 -4.15 5.08
N ASN A 107 -17.77 -2.81 5.03
CA ASN A 107 -17.06 -1.95 4.07
C ASN A 107 -16.10 -0.91 4.69
N ARG A 108 -15.93 -0.85 6.02
CA ARG A 108 -15.15 0.22 6.68
C ARG A 108 -13.65 -0.01 6.80
N ALA A 109 -13.12 -1.24 6.75
CA ALA A 109 -11.67 -1.44 6.84
C ALA A 109 -10.91 -0.64 5.76
N LEU A 110 -11.45 -0.63 4.53
CA LEU A 110 -10.94 0.14 3.39
C LEU A 110 -11.06 1.65 3.58
N GLN A 111 -12.24 2.13 3.98
CA GLN A 111 -12.50 3.56 4.18
C GLN A 111 -11.66 4.11 5.35
N ASN A 112 -11.52 3.33 6.41
CA ASN A 112 -10.73 3.69 7.58
C ASN A 112 -9.25 3.70 7.23
N LEU A 113 -8.74 2.67 6.54
CA LEU A 113 -7.33 2.61 6.13
C LEU A 113 -6.97 3.73 5.15
N ALA A 114 -7.80 4.01 4.15
CA ALA A 114 -7.54 5.08 3.19
C ALA A 114 -7.41 6.43 3.90
N LYS A 115 -8.32 6.70 4.85
CA LYS A 115 -8.32 7.94 5.63
C LYS A 115 -7.14 8.02 6.61
N ILE A 116 -6.76 6.91 7.20
CA ILE A 116 -5.65 6.82 8.15
C ILE A 116 -4.29 6.98 7.45
N LEU A 117 -4.16 6.42 6.25
CA LEU A 117 -2.90 6.41 5.49
C LEU A 117 -2.74 7.62 4.58
N GLU A 118 -3.76 8.48 4.48
CA GLU A 118 -3.78 9.65 3.59
C GLU A 118 -3.41 9.30 2.14
N VAL A 119 -3.83 8.12 1.69
CA VAL A 119 -3.58 7.64 0.32
C VAL A 119 -4.75 7.99 -0.60
N GLU A 120 -4.45 8.21 -1.88
CA GLU A 120 -5.43 8.61 -2.89
C GLU A 120 -6.60 7.62 -3.03
N SER A 121 -6.31 6.32 -3.01
CA SER A 121 -7.34 5.29 -3.13
C SER A 121 -6.89 3.97 -2.49
N ILE A 122 -7.86 3.27 -1.90
CA ILE A 122 -7.72 1.86 -1.55
C ILE A 122 -8.90 1.10 -2.12
N ILE A 123 -8.63 0.07 -2.91
CA ILE A 123 -9.67 -0.81 -3.44
C ILE A 123 -9.62 -2.18 -2.75
N ARG A 124 -10.77 -2.85 -2.63
CA ARG A 124 -10.79 -4.24 -2.16
C ARG A 124 -10.43 -5.17 -3.30
N LEU A 125 -9.39 -5.98 -3.12
CA LEU A 125 -9.17 -7.14 -3.97
C LEU A 125 -10.21 -8.19 -3.57
N ARG A 126 -11.12 -8.57 -4.48
CA ARG A 126 -12.22 -9.51 -4.19
C ARG A 126 -11.92 -10.92 -4.66
N ASN A 127 -11.09 -11.05 -5.69
CA ASN A 127 -10.69 -12.30 -6.33
C ASN A 127 -9.28 -12.14 -6.92
N ASN A 128 -8.77 -13.20 -7.55
CA ASN A 128 -7.42 -13.22 -8.13
C ASN A 128 -7.29 -12.41 -9.43
N ARG A 129 -8.36 -11.79 -9.93
CA ARG A 129 -8.37 -10.95 -11.14
C ARG A 129 -8.47 -9.46 -10.83
N THR A 130 -8.91 -9.08 -9.63
CA THR A 130 -8.95 -7.68 -9.23
C THR A 130 -7.53 -7.18 -8.99
N VAL A 131 -7.17 -6.07 -9.61
CA VAL A 131 -5.93 -5.32 -9.41
C VAL A 131 -6.28 -3.89 -8.99
N ALA A 132 -5.40 -3.26 -8.22
CA ALA A 132 -5.54 -1.82 -7.94
C ALA A 132 -5.11 -1.00 -9.16
N ASP A 133 -6.06 -0.31 -9.78
CA ASP A 133 -5.80 0.56 -10.93
C ASP A 133 -4.98 1.80 -10.52
N SER A 134 -5.20 2.31 -9.31
CA SER A 134 -4.44 3.37 -8.65
C SER A 134 -4.36 3.12 -7.14
N GLY A 135 -3.44 3.79 -6.45
CA GLY A 135 -3.27 3.66 -5.01
C GLY A 135 -2.88 2.24 -4.57
N PHE A 136 -3.66 1.66 -3.65
CA PHE A 136 -3.38 0.35 -3.08
C PHE A 136 -4.56 -0.62 -3.17
N GLY A 137 -4.26 -1.88 -3.44
CA GLY A 137 -5.18 -2.99 -3.28
C GLY A 137 -5.15 -3.50 -1.84
N LEU A 138 -6.30 -3.80 -1.26
CA LEU A 138 -6.39 -4.42 0.05
C LEU A 138 -7.03 -5.80 -0.07
N ASP A 139 -6.34 -6.80 0.49
CA ASP A 139 -6.86 -8.15 0.63
C ASP A 139 -7.04 -8.48 2.11
N SER A 140 -8.28 -8.77 2.51
CA SER A 140 -8.63 -9.09 3.89
C SER A 140 -8.53 -10.61 4.07
N VAL A 141 -7.45 -11.08 4.68
CA VAL A 141 -7.12 -12.51 4.79
C VAL A 141 -7.94 -13.18 5.88
N ASN A 142 -7.95 -12.58 7.05
CA ASN A 142 -8.76 -13.00 8.18
C ASN A 142 -9.01 -11.78 9.07
N ARG A 143 -9.79 -11.94 10.14
CA ARG A 143 -10.17 -10.83 11.01
C ARG A 143 -9.00 -10.08 11.70
N ARG A 144 -7.80 -10.65 11.72
CA ARG A 144 -6.59 -10.04 12.31
C ARG A 144 -5.56 -9.60 11.27
N GLN A 145 -5.70 -10.05 10.03
CA GLN A 145 -4.68 -9.86 8.99
C GLN A 145 -5.28 -9.32 7.70
N PHE A 146 -4.66 -8.26 7.17
CA PHE A 146 -4.91 -7.77 5.81
C PHE A 146 -3.58 -7.53 5.11
N TYR A 147 -3.61 -7.64 3.80
CA TYR A 147 -2.47 -7.37 2.93
C TYR A 147 -2.75 -6.13 2.08
N LEU A 148 -1.72 -5.31 1.86
CA LEU A 148 -1.76 -4.17 0.95
C LEU A 148 -0.85 -4.42 -0.25
N TYR A 149 -1.38 -4.20 -1.43
CA TYR A 149 -0.73 -4.40 -2.72
C TYR A 149 -0.58 -3.06 -3.42
N PRO A 150 0.56 -2.76 -4.04
CA PRO A 150 0.69 -1.55 -4.85
C PRO A 150 -0.17 -1.65 -6.12
N ALA A 151 -0.39 -0.52 -6.79
CA ALA A 151 -1.09 -0.47 -8.06
C ALA A 151 -0.49 -1.46 -9.10
N GLY A 152 -1.37 -2.12 -9.85
CA GLY A 152 -1.02 -3.16 -10.82
C GLY A 152 -0.88 -4.57 -10.26
N PHE A 153 -1.02 -4.77 -8.94
CA PHE A 153 -0.89 -6.08 -8.31
C PHE A 153 -2.22 -6.64 -7.83
N ASN A 154 -2.33 -7.97 -7.89
CA ASN A 154 -3.46 -8.74 -7.36
C ASN A 154 -3.04 -9.54 -6.11
N ARG A 155 -4.03 -10.21 -5.51
CA ARG A 155 -3.85 -10.98 -4.27
C ARG A 155 -3.00 -12.25 -4.37
N THR A 156 -2.56 -12.66 -5.57
CA THR A 156 -1.72 -13.85 -5.73
C THR A 156 -0.23 -13.52 -5.75
N GLN A 157 0.12 -12.25 -5.95
CA GLN A 157 1.51 -11.82 -6.11
C GLN A 157 2.18 -11.52 -4.76
N LEU A 158 3.48 -11.74 -4.70
CA LEU A 158 4.38 -11.55 -3.57
C LEU A 158 5.05 -10.16 -3.61
N CYS A 159 4.27 -9.12 -3.90
CA CYS A 159 4.70 -7.72 -3.78
C CYS A 159 3.67 -6.97 -2.93
N ARG A 160 3.83 -7.04 -1.61
CA ARG A 160 2.79 -6.59 -0.67
C ARG A 160 3.33 -6.30 0.72
N ILE A 161 2.52 -5.58 1.49
CA ILE A 161 2.67 -5.42 2.93
C ILE A 161 1.69 -6.38 3.60
N GLU A 162 2.17 -7.17 4.54
CA GLU A 162 1.34 -8.01 5.40
C GLU A 162 1.21 -7.36 6.78
N TYR A 163 -0.01 -6.94 7.12
CA TYR A 163 -0.34 -6.41 8.43
C TYR A 163 -1.01 -7.49 9.28
N THR A 164 -0.52 -7.67 10.50
CA THR A 164 -1.16 -8.49 11.54
C THR A 164 -1.42 -7.63 12.76
N SER A 165 -2.67 -7.55 13.22
CA SER A 165 -3.02 -6.83 14.44
C SER A 165 -2.37 -7.46 15.69
N ALA A 166 -2.26 -6.69 16.77
CA ALA A 166 -1.80 -7.21 18.07
C ALA A 166 -2.65 -8.42 18.52
N GLN A 167 -2.03 -9.44 19.12
CA GLN A 167 -2.72 -10.67 19.55
C GLN A 167 -2.99 -10.71 21.05
N ALA A 168 -2.30 -9.89 21.83
CA ALA A 168 -2.48 -9.73 23.27
C ALA A 168 -2.27 -8.27 23.73
N VAL A 169 -2.67 -7.98 24.97
CA VAL A 169 -2.42 -6.69 25.62
C VAL A 169 -0.91 -6.45 25.72
N GLY A 170 -0.45 -5.28 25.28
CA GLY A 170 0.98 -4.91 25.28
C GLY A 170 1.79 -5.45 24.10
N GLU A 171 1.20 -6.26 23.21
CA GLU A 171 1.83 -6.69 21.97
C GLU A 171 1.63 -5.64 20.87
N GLN A 172 2.66 -5.38 20.07
CA GLN A 172 2.56 -4.49 18.91
C GLN A 172 2.08 -5.24 17.66
N PRO A 173 1.40 -4.55 16.71
CA PRO A 173 1.12 -5.12 15.41
C PRO A 173 2.39 -5.49 14.65
N ARG A 174 2.32 -6.55 13.86
CA ARG A 174 3.41 -6.98 12.99
C ARG A 174 3.19 -6.46 11.57
N TYR A 175 4.28 -5.98 10.98
CA TYR A 175 4.34 -5.50 9.59
C TYR A 175 5.43 -6.29 8.87
N VAL A 176 5.08 -6.98 7.79
CA VAL A 176 6.04 -7.71 6.95
C VAL A 176 5.98 -7.14 5.54
N LEU A 177 7.14 -6.86 4.95
CA LEU A 177 7.25 -6.47 3.55
C LEU A 177 7.67 -7.70 2.74
N VAL A 178 6.90 -8.04 1.71
CA VAL A 178 7.16 -9.15 0.79
C VAL A 178 7.44 -8.56 -0.59
N THR A 179 8.54 -8.94 -1.23
CA THR A 179 9.06 -8.27 -2.44
C THR A 179 9.47 -9.21 -3.57
N ASP A 180 9.13 -10.50 -3.49
CA ASP A 180 9.58 -11.51 -4.45
C ASP A 180 9.06 -11.21 -5.87
N ASP A 181 7.81 -10.73 -5.99
CA ASP A 181 7.18 -10.38 -7.27
C ASP A 181 7.21 -8.87 -7.57
N CYS A 182 7.89 -8.05 -6.74
CA CYS A 182 8.11 -6.64 -7.06
C CYS A 182 9.15 -6.53 -8.20
#